data_AF-K1SS59-F1
#
_entry.id   AF-K1SS59-F1
#
_cell.length_a   1.000
_cell.length_b   1.000
_cell.length_c   1.000
_cell.angle_alpha   90.00
_cell.angle_beta   90.00
_cell.angle_gamma   90.00
#
_symmetry.space_group_name_H-M   'P 1'
#
loop_
_entity.id
_entity.type
_entity.pdbx_description
1 polymer ?
#
loop_
_entity_poly.entity_id
_entity_poly.type
_entity_poly.pdbx_seq_one_letter_code
_entity_poly.pdbx_strand_id
1 'polypeptide(L)' 'SPIVEKIEIVRLGKVRRAKLNYLRGRIGKAAKVKELVK' A
#
# COMPACT_ATOMS: atom_id res chain seq x y z
N SER A 1 2.77 -22.64 5.01
CA SER A 1 1.99 -21.84 5.97
C SER A 1 0.54 -21.80 5.47
N PRO A 2 -0.38 -22.59 6.05
CA PRO A 2 -1.73 -22.78 5.51
C PRO A 2 -2.81 -21.92 6.23
N ILE A 3 -2.41 -20.89 7.00
CA ILE A 3 -3.33 -20.09 7.83
C ILE A 3 -4.13 -19.05 7.02
N VAL A 4 -3.63 -18.62 5.86
CA VAL A 4 -4.27 -17.55 5.08
C VAL A 4 -5.18 -18.16 4.02
N GLU A 5 -6.49 -18.09 4.26
CA GLU A 5 -7.52 -18.68 3.41
C GLU A 5 -7.87 -17.80 2.20
N LYS A 6 -8.01 -16.48 2.40
CA LYS A 6 -8.33 -15.52 1.33
C LYS A 6 -7.74 -14.15 1.62
N ILE A 7 -7.29 -13.47 0.57
CA ILE A 7 -6.81 -12.09 0.62
C ILE A 7 -7.70 -11.25 -0.29
N GLU A 8 -8.34 -10.25 0.28
CA GLU A 8 -9.15 -9.28 -0.46
C GLU A 8 -8.41 -7.94 -0.55
N ILE A 9 -8.33 -7.40 -1.76
CA ILE A 9 -7.67 -6.14 -2.01
C ILE A 9 -8.67 -5.01 -1.74
N VAL A 10 -8.51 -4.32 -0.60
CA VAL A 10 -9.40 -3.23 -0.21
C VAL A 10 -9.18 -1.98 -1.07
N ARG A 11 -7.93 -1.68 -1.45
CA ARG A 11 -7.59 -0.46 -2.21
C ARG A 11 -6.30 -0.58 -3.00
N LEU A 12 -6.29 -0.09 -4.23
CA LEU A 12 -5.12 -0.04 -5.11
C LEU A 12 -4.44 1.33 -5.06
N GLY A 13 -3.20 1.38 -4.58
CA GLY A 13 -2.36 2.58 -4.56
C GLY A 13 -1.38 2.62 -5.73
N LYS A 14 -1.22 3.78 -6.38
CA LYS A 14 -0.21 4.00 -7.42
C LYS A 14 1.13 4.39 -6.79
N VAL A 15 2.11 3.50 -6.87
CA VAL A 15 3.49 3.73 -6.40
C VAL A 15 4.49 3.53 -7.54
N ARG A 16 5.62 4.24 -7.48
CA ARG A 16 6.72 4.09 -8.47
C ARG A 16 7.82 3.13 -8.01
N ARG A 17 7.96 2.92 -6.70
CA ARG A 17 9.02 2.09 -6.11
C ARG A 17 8.44 0.73 -5.72
N ALA A 18 9.18 -0.35 -6.02
CA ALA A 18 8.79 -1.71 -5.63
C ALA A 18 8.82 -1.93 -4.10
N LYS A 19 9.77 -1.28 -3.39
CA LYS A 19 9.86 -1.32 -1.93
C LYS A 19 9.38 0.02 -1.34
N LEU A 20 8.44 -0.05 -0.39
CA LEU A 20 7.81 1.11 0.24
C LEU A 20 8.42 1.50 1.59
N ASN A 21 9.71 1.25 1.79
CA ASN A 21 10.41 1.56 3.06
C ASN A 21 10.36 3.06 3.42
N TYR A 22 10.22 3.94 2.41
CA TYR A 22 10.09 5.38 2.61
C TYR A 22 8.80 5.79 3.33
N LEU A 23 7.78 4.92 3.37
CA LEU A 23 6.56 5.17 4.12
C LEU A 23 6.78 5.05 5.64
N ARG A 24 7.81 4.33 6.10
CA ARG A 24 8.09 4.15 7.53
C ARG A 24 8.41 5.46 8.25
N GLY A 25 9.01 6.43 7.55
CA GLY A 25 9.33 7.75 8.10
C GLY A 25 8.27 8.82 7.82
N ARG A 26 7.15 8.48 7.18
CA ARG A 26 6.08 9.43 6.84
C ARG A 26 4.87 9.18 7.73
N ILE A 27 4.28 10.24 8.26
CA ILE A 27 3.13 10.14 9.18
C ILE A 27 1.97 10.99 8.64
N GLY A 28 0.75 10.53 8.89
CA GLY A 28 -0.48 11.25 8.53
C GLY A 28 -0.70 11.38 7.02
N LYS A 29 -1.06 12.59 6.58
CA LYS A 29 -1.39 12.88 5.17
C LYS A 29 -0.23 12.56 4.21
N ALA A 30 1.01 12.64 4.67
CA ALA A 30 2.21 12.40 3.88
C ALA A 30 2.46 10.90 3.57
N ALA A 31 1.90 10.00 4.38
CA ALA A 31 1.98 8.56 4.15
C ALA A 31 0.91 8.05 3.18
N LYS A 32 -0.13 8.86 2.91
CA LYS A 32 -1.26 8.46 2.07
C LYS A 32 -0.82 8.41 0.60
N VAL A 33 -0.86 7.20 0.04
CA VAL A 33 -0.53 6.96 -1.36
C VAL A 33 -1.71 7.36 -2.25
N LYS A 34 -1.41 7.93 -3.42
CA LYS A 34 -2.44 8.25 -4.42
C LYS A 34 -3.13 6.97 -4.88
N GLU A 35 -4.44 7.03 -5.00
CA GLU A 35 -5.22 5.94 -5.57
C GLU A 35 -4.88 5.75 -7.05
N LEU A 36 -4.87 4.51 -7.50
CA LEU A 36 -4.80 4.22 -8.92
C LEU A 36 -6.16 4.58 -9.52
N VAL A 37 -6.36 5.86 -9.85
CA VAL A 37 -7.51 6.31 -10.64
C VAL A 37 -7.35 5.70 -12.03
N LYS A 38 -8.36 4.94 -12.46
CA LYS A 38 -8.44 4.33 -13.79
C LYS A 38 -8.72 5.40 -14.84
#